data_AF-A0A354SE70-F1
#
_entry.id   AF-A0A354SE70-F1
#
_cell.length_a   1.000
_cell.length_b   1.000
_cell.length_c   1.000
_cell.angle_alpha   90.00
_cell.angle_beta   90.00
_cell.angle_gamma   90.00
#
_symmetry.space_group_name_H-M   'P 1'
#
loop_
_entity.id
_entity.type
_entity.pdbx_description
1 polymer ?
#
loop_
_entity_poly.entity_id
_entity_poly.type
_entity_poly.pdbx_seq_one_letter_code
_entity_poly.pdbx_strand_id
1 'polypeptide(L)'
;APALRVGVISNVSAVLGPNVAPGSVGFLFDGIAPRGSVPTNSGVATTTWAPPTAGLHLLRAEFTGNNPGYSDVALQQIKVLPAAIPDSIEALLGASRLQTQGPNALAIGATQELSGAAASGSPVIFAATGSCALAGPRLSALGAGTCIITARAFGGDGILPAQASYPVTTAAVTTSR
;
A
#
# COMPACT_ATOMS: atom_id res chain seq x y z
N ALA A 1 -14.48 10.43 -10.53
CA ALA A 1 -15.05 9.13 -10.11
C ALA A 1 -14.18 8.57 -9.00
N PRO A 2 -14.74 7.98 -7.92
CA PRO A 2 -13.94 7.24 -6.95
C PRO A 2 -13.14 6.16 -7.69
N ALA A 3 -11.83 6.12 -7.48
CA ALA A 3 -10.95 5.18 -8.17
C ALA A 3 -10.78 3.92 -7.32
N LEU A 4 -11.26 2.78 -7.82
CA LEU A 4 -10.99 1.47 -7.24
C LEU A 4 -9.65 0.94 -7.75
N ARG A 5 -9.06 -0.04 -7.07
CA ARG A 5 -7.84 -0.74 -7.52
C ARG A 5 -8.08 -2.24 -7.54
N VAL A 6 -7.47 -2.93 -8.51
CA VAL A 6 -7.52 -4.40 -8.58
C VAL A 6 -7.01 -5.01 -7.28
N GLY A 7 -7.75 -5.99 -6.77
CA GLY A 7 -7.42 -6.75 -5.55
C GLY A 7 -7.66 -6.00 -4.24
N VAL A 8 -8.02 -4.71 -4.27
CA VAL A 8 -8.31 -3.93 -3.05
C VAL A 8 -9.78 -4.06 -2.68
N ILE A 9 -10.05 -4.65 -1.51
CA ILE A 9 -11.41 -4.75 -0.98
C ILE A 9 -11.98 -3.35 -0.75
N SER A 10 -13.14 -3.08 -1.35
CA SER A 10 -13.86 -1.82 -1.23
C SER A 10 -15.33 -2.08 -0.94
N ASN A 11 -15.98 -1.11 -0.29
CA ASN A 11 -17.42 -1.16 -0.07
C ASN A 11 -18.16 -0.79 -1.35
N VAL A 12 -19.14 -1.59 -1.71
CA VAL A 12 -20.10 -1.33 -2.77
C VAL A 12 -21.47 -1.24 -2.12
N SER A 13 -22.19 -0.16 -2.39
CA SER A 13 -23.49 0.10 -1.78
C SER A 13 -24.51 0.50 -2.83
N ALA A 14 -25.75 0.07 -2.61
CA ALA A 14 -26.93 0.57 -3.27
C ALA A 14 -27.82 1.22 -2.22
N VAL A 15 -28.37 2.39 -2.55
CA VAL A 15 -29.24 3.16 -1.67
C VAL A 15 -30.59 3.28 -2.36
N LEU A 16 -31.65 2.89 -1.65
CA LEU A 16 -33.01 3.03 -2.13
C LEU A 16 -33.48 4.49 -1.99
N GLY A 17 -34.38 4.88 -2.89
CA GLY A 17 -35.09 6.15 -2.76
C GLY A 17 -36.00 6.20 -1.52
N PRO A 18 -36.52 7.39 -1.17
CA PRO A 18 -37.44 7.52 -0.06
C PRO A 18 -38.70 6.67 -0.26
N ASN A 19 -39.23 6.12 0.83
CA ASN A 19 -40.47 5.32 0.86
C ASN A 19 -40.43 4.03 0.02
N VAL A 20 -39.26 3.53 -0.35
CA VAL A 20 -39.13 2.22 -1.00
C VAL A 20 -39.15 1.14 0.09
N ALA A 21 -40.01 0.14 -0.08
CA ALA A 21 -40.09 -1.02 0.82
C ALA A 21 -38.75 -1.79 0.84
N PRO A 22 -38.40 -2.45 1.95
CA PRO A 22 -37.18 -3.26 2.01
C PRO A 22 -37.21 -4.42 1.00
N GLY A 23 -36.02 -4.88 0.64
CA GLY A 23 -35.82 -5.96 -0.31
C GLY A 23 -34.37 -6.44 -0.31
N SER A 24 -33.92 -6.95 -1.44
CA SER A 24 -32.52 -7.33 -1.65
C SER A 24 -31.96 -6.76 -2.94
N VAL A 25 -30.63 -6.62 -2.98
CA VAL A 25 -29.89 -6.12 -4.14
C VAL A 25 -28.88 -7.17 -4.60
N GLY A 26 -28.94 -7.53 -5.89
CA GLY A 26 -27.86 -8.21 -6.58
C GLY A 26 -26.86 -7.20 -7.13
N PHE A 27 -25.58 -7.36 -6.80
CA PHE A 27 -24.50 -6.56 -7.40
C PHE A 27 -23.85 -7.37 -8.51
N LEU A 28 -23.76 -6.78 -9.70
CA LEU A 28 -23.12 -7.35 -10.89
C LEU A 28 -22.00 -6.42 -11.38
N PHE A 29 -20.88 -7.01 -11.77
CA PHE A 29 -19.72 -6.36 -12.36
C PHE A 29 -19.53 -6.93 -13.76
N ASP A 30 -19.68 -6.10 -14.79
CA ASP A 30 -19.67 -6.53 -16.21
C ASP A 30 -20.58 -7.75 -16.48
N GLY A 31 -21.74 -7.79 -15.81
CA GLY A 31 -22.73 -8.87 -15.94
C GLY A 31 -22.45 -10.13 -15.11
N ILE A 32 -21.32 -10.19 -14.40
CA ILE A 32 -20.99 -11.29 -13.47
C ILE A 32 -21.34 -10.84 -12.05
N ALA A 33 -22.07 -11.64 -11.29
CA ALA A 33 -22.42 -11.29 -9.91
C ALA A 33 -21.25 -11.53 -8.94
N PRO A 34 -20.55 -10.51 -8.42
CA PRO A 34 -19.64 -10.67 -7.28
C PRO A 34 -20.36 -11.11 -6.00
N ARG A 35 -21.60 -10.65 -5.81
CA ARG A 35 -22.47 -10.99 -4.67
C ARG A 35 -23.94 -10.84 -5.07
N GLY A 36 -24.72 -11.91 -4.89
CA GLY A 36 -26.17 -11.90 -5.06
C GLY A 36 -26.92 -11.68 -3.75
N SER A 37 -28.10 -11.06 -3.85
CA SER A 37 -29.13 -10.97 -2.81
C SER A 37 -28.66 -10.40 -1.46
N VAL A 38 -28.08 -9.21 -1.48
CA VAL A 38 -27.71 -8.46 -0.27
C VAL A 38 -28.95 -7.77 0.29
N PRO A 39 -29.43 -8.07 1.51
CA PRO A 39 -30.62 -7.46 2.07
C PRO A 39 -30.41 -5.98 2.35
N THR A 40 -31.45 -5.18 2.16
CA THR A 40 -31.43 -3.76 2.53
C THR A 40 -31.66 -3.60 4.04
N ASN A 41 -30.78 -2.87 4.71
CA ASN A 41 -30.99 -2.43 6.09
C ASN A 41 -31.17 -0.90 6.09
N SER A 42 -32.32 -0.41 6.56
CA SER A 42 -32.66 1.02 6.52
C SER A 42 -32.50 1.66 5.13
N GLY A 43 -32.90 0.93 4.07
CA GLY A 43 -32.82 1.40 2.68
C GLY A 43 -31.44 1.30 2.03
N VAL A 44 -30.44 0.69 2.69
CA VAL A 44 -29.09 0.52 2.13
C VAL A 44 -28.72 -0.96 2.08
N ALA A 45 -28.27 -1.43 0.93
CA ALA A 45 -27.62 -2.73 0.78
C ALA A 45 -26.13 -2.49 0.55
N THR A 46 -25.27 -3.07 1.39
CA THR A 46 -23.81 -2.89 1.31
C THR A 46 -23.11 -4.24 1.30
N THR A 47 -22.10 -4.36 0.45
CA THR A 47 -21.21 -5.52 0.42
C THR A 47 -19.77 -5.08 0.18
N THR A 48 -18.83 -5.98 0.47
CA THR A 48 -17.40 -5.79 0.20
C THR A 48 -17.00 -6.59 -1.02
N TRP A 49 -16.25 -5.98 -1.92
CA TRP A 49 -15.75 -6.64 -3.12
C TRP A 49 -14.40 -6.06 -3.56
N ALA A 50 -13.55 -6.93 -4.13
CA ALA A 50 -12.27 -6.55 -4.71
C ALA A 50 -12.34 -6.73 -6.25
N PRO A 51 -12.13 -5.67 -7.04
CA PRO A 51 -12.11 -5.78 -8.49
C PRO A 51 -11.03 -6.74 -9.01
N PRO A 52 -11.34 -7.65 -9.94
CA PRO A 52 -10.36 -8.60 -10.47
C PRO A 52 -9.53 -8.01 -11.63
N THR A 53 -10.07 -7.01 -12.33
CA THR A 53 -9.49 -6.48 -13.58
C THR A 53 -9.52 -4.95 -13.58
N ALA A 54 -8.53 -4.35 -14.25
CA ALA A 54 -8.42 -2.91 -14.41
C ALA A 54 -9.07 -2.46 -15.72
N GLY A 55 -9.53 -1.20 -15.75
CA GLY A 55 -10.21 -0.64 -16.91
C GLY A 55 -11.43 0.19 -16.53
N LEU A 56 -12.22 0.52 -17.55
CA LEU A 56 -13.57 1.06 -17.37
C LEU A 56 -14.53 -0.12 -17.32
N HIS A 57 -15.32 -0.18 -16.26
CA HIS A 57 -16.24 -1.28 -16.01
C HIS A 57 -17.63 -0.75 -15.66
N LEU A 58 -18.63 -1.61 -15.81
CA LEU A 58 -20.00 -1.31 -15.46
C LEU A 58 -20.39 -2.08 -14.20
N LEU A 59 -20.72 -1.33 -13.14
CA LEU A 59 -21.36 -1.86 -11.97
C LEU A 59 -22.88 -1.73 -12.14
N ARG A 60 -23.59 -2.83 -11.91
CA ARG A 60 -25.05 -2.91 -11.97
C ARG A 60 -25.57 -3.35 -10.60
N ALA A 61 -26.57 -2.64 -10.10
CA ALA A 61 -27.32 -3.02 -8.90
C ALA A 61 -28.75 -3.36 -9.32
N GLU A 62 -29.20 -4.58 -9.03
CA GLU A 62 -30.54 -5.06 -9.34
C GLU A 62 -31.31 -5.22 -8.04
N PHE A 63 -32.25 -4.32 -7.79
CA PHE A 63 -33.10 -4.36 -6.62
C PHE A 63 -34.34 -5.20 -6.87
N THR A 64 -34.68 -6.05 -5.90
CA THR A 64 -35.96 -6.76 -5.82
C THR A 64 -36.58 -6.51 -4.46
N GLY A 65 -37.73 -5.83 -4.45
CA GLY A 65 -38.51 -5.54 -3.26
C GLY A 65 -39.25 -6.78 -2.77
N ASN A 66 -39.51 -6.81 -1.46
CA ASN A 66 -40.30 -7.89 -0.85
C ASN A 66 -41.78 -7.86 -1.27
N ASN A 67 -42.24 -6.74 -1.83
CA ASN A 67 -43.59 -6.56 -2.35
C ASN A 67 -43.57 -6.64 -3.89
N PRO A 68 -44.60 -7.26 -4.53
CA PRO A 68 -44.70 -7.30 -5.98
C PRO A 68 -44.68 -5.90 -6.60
N GLY A 69 -43.95 -5.74 -7.71
CA GLY A 69 -43.92 -4.49 -8.50
C GLY A 69 -42.84 -3.47 -8.10
N TYR A 70 -42.00 -3.76 -7.10
CA TYR A 70 -40.89 -2.89 -6.68
C TYR A 70 -39.53 -3.51 -7.04
N SER A 71 -39.19 -3.53 -8.33
CA SER A 71 -37.87 -3.93 -8.81
C SER A 71 -37.31 -2.84 -9.69
N ASP A 72 -36.00 -2.58 -9.58
CA ASP A 72 -35.35 -1.56 -10.40
C ASP A 72 -33.87 -1.90 -10.61
N VAL A 73 -33.24 -1.23 -11.57
CA VAL A 73 -31.84 -1.42 -11.92
C VAL A 73 -31.11 -0.08 -11.96
N ALA A 74 -30.01 0.01 -11.23
CA ALA A 74 -29.09 1.14 -11.31
C ALA A 74 -27.77 0.73 -11.98
N LEU A 75 -27.22 1.63 -12.80
CA LEU A 75 -25.95 1.44 -13.50
C LEU A 75 -24.96 2.53 -13.11
N GLN A 76 -23.72 2.14 -12.85
CA GLN A 76 -22.62 3.04 -12.57
C GLN A 76 -21.37 2.60 -13.32
N GLN A 77 -20.84 3.49 -14.15
CA GLN A 77 -19.52 3.28 -14.74
C GLN A 77 -18.43 3.64 -13.73
N ILE A 78 -17.48 2.74 -13.54
CA ILE A 78 -16.37 2.89 -12.60
C ILE A 78 -15.04 2.73 -13.34
N LYS A 79 -14.02 3.48 -12.90
CA LYS A 79 -12.64 3.29 -13.34
C LYS A 79 -11.90 2.48 -12.29
N VAL A 80 -11.47 1.29 -12.65
CA VAL A 80 -10.60 0.44 -11.83
C VAL A 80 -9.17 0.62 -12.32
N LEU A 81 -8.31 1.07 -11.41
CA LEU A 81 -6.87 1.20 -11.64
C LEU A 81 -6.18 -0.17 -11.52
N PRO A 82 -5.01 -0.37 -12.15
CA PRO A 82 -4.18 -1.54 -11.93
C PRO A 82 -3.91 -1.82 -10.44
N ALA A 83 -3.60 -3.08 -10.15
CA ALA A 83 -3.15 -3.50 -8.83
C ALA A 83 -1.92 -2.67 -8.45
N ALA A 84 -1.84 -2.32 -7.17
CA ALA A 84 -0.67 -1.61 -6.69
C ALA A 84 0.54 -2.56 -6.65
N ILE A 85 1.71 -2.08 -7.02
CA ILE A 85 2.96 -2.85 -6.96
C ILE A 85 3.74 -2.50 -5.68
N PRO A 86 4.53 -3.42 -5.11
CA PRO A 86 5.44 -3.10 -4.01
C PRO A 86 6.49 -2.08 -4.45
N ASP A 87 6.86 -1.15 -3.54
CA ASP A 87 8.00 -0.25 -3.77
C ASP A 87 9.32 -0.96 -3.48
N SER A 88 10.40 -0.42 -4.06
CA SER A 88 11.76 -0.81 -3.75
C SER A 88 12.54 0.39 -3.25
N ILE A 89 13.35 0.17 -2.21
CA ILE A 89 14.20 1.20 -1.62
C ILE A 89 15.65 0.83 -1.91
N GLU A 90 16.37 1.74 -2.56
CA GLU A 90 17.82 1.71 -2.66
C GLU A 90 18.40 2.69 -1.65
N ALA A 91 19.21 2.21 -0.71
CA ALA A 91 19.91 3.04 0.26
C ALA A 91 21.42 2.94 0.07
N LEU A 92 22.10 4.08 0.15
CA LEU A 92 23.55 4.19 0.07
C LEU A 92 24.09 4.75 1.37
N LEU A 93 25.22 4.20 1.81
CA LEU A 93 26.08 4.77 2.84
C LEU A 93 27.35 5.25 2.13
N GLY A 94 27.38 6.54 1.78
CA GLY A 94 28.39 7.11 0.90
C GLY A 94 28.20 6.58 -0.52
N ALA A 95 29.26 5.98 -1.07
CA ALA A 95 29.19 5.33 -2.38
C ALA A 95 28.74 3.85 -2.30
N SER A 96 28.61 3.28 -1.09
CA SER A 96 28.33 1.86 -0.92
C SER A 96 26.83 1.59 -0.81
N ARG A 97 26.31 0.67 -1.61
CA ARG A 97 24.92 0.22 -1.52
C ARG A 97 24.69 -0.67 -0.32
N LEU A 98 23.71 -0.34 0.51
CA LEU A 98 23.31 -1.16 1.64
C LEU A 98 22.52 -2.38 1.18
N GLN A 99 22.81 -3.52 1.80
CA GLN A 99 22.18 -4.81 1.54
C GLN A 99 21.36 -5.26 2.75
N THR A 100 20.19 -5.85 2.54
CA THR A 100 19.34 -6.34 3.66
C THR A 100 19.86 -7.62 4.29
N GLN A 101 20.68 -8.39 3.56
CA GLN A 101 21.24 -9.68 3.98
C GLN A 101 22.75 -9.81 3.72
N GLY A 102 23.43 -8.70 3.43
CA GLY A 102 24.85 -8.66 3.10
C GLY A 102 25.71 -7.94 4.13
N PRO A 103 27.04 -7.99 3.97
CA PRO A 103 27.95 -7.26 4.84
C PRO A 103 27.85 -5.77 4.52
N ASN A 104 27.17 -5.03 5.38
CA ASN A 104 27.34 -3.59 5.44
C ASN A 104 28.28 -3.31 6.61
N ALA A 105 29.34 -2.54 6.39
CA ALA A 105 30.30 -2.19 7.44
C ALA A 105 30.55 -0.70 7.48
N LEU A 106 30.74 -0.15 8.67
CA LEU A 106 31.19 1.21 8.90
C LEU A 106 32.28 1.19 9.96
N ALA A 107 33.43 1.80 9.65
CA ALA A 107 34.53 1.88 10.60
C ALA A 107 34.15 2.69 11.85
N ILE A 108 34.59 2.26 13.03
CA ILE A 108 34.37 3.03 14.28
C ILE A 108 34.96 4.44 14.14
N GLY A 109 34.19 5.46 14.52
CA GLY A 109 34.55 6.87 14.37
C GLY A 109 34.35 7.44 12.96
N ALA A 110 34.08 6.60 11.95
CA ALA A 110 33.75 7.09 10.62
C ALA A 110 32.35 7.70 10.61
N THR A 111 32.22 8.76 9.81
CA THR A 111 30.95 9.40 9.49
C THR A 111 30.75 9.31 8.00
N GLN A 112 29.59 8.83 7.58
CA GLN A 112 29.23 8.74 6.19
C GLN A 112 27.82 9.25 5.95
N GLU A 113 27.60 9.88 4.81
CA GLU A 113 26.30 10.34 4.38
C GLU A 113 25.39 9.17 3.98
N LEU A 114 24.17 9.15 4.48
CA LEU A 114 23.08 8.29 4.06
C LEU A 114 22.25 9.00 3.01
N SER A 115 22.00 8.31 1.92
CA SER A 115 21.04 8.71 0.90
C SER A 115 20.18 7.53 0.50
N GLY A 116 18.99 7.82 -0.03
CA GLY A 116 18.08 6.78 -0.48
C GLY A 116 17.19 7.26 -1.61
N ALA A 117 16.83 6.33 -2.48
CA ALA A 117 15.86 6.51 -3.54
C ALA A 117 14.81 5.40 -3.46
N ALA A 118 13.55 5.78 -3.59
CA ALA A 118 12.44 4.85 -3.75
C ALA A 118 12.07 4.77 -5.23
N ALA A 119 11.66 3.60 -5.73
CA ALA A 119 11.15 3.47 -7.10
C ALA A 119 9.88 4.31 -7.32
N SER A 120 9.11 4.55 -6.26
CA SER A 120 8.01 5.52 -6.27
C SER A 120 8.40 6.98 -6.45
N GLY A 121 9.69 7.33 -6.32
CA GLY A 121 10.15 8.72 -6.26
C GLY A 121 9.80 9.44 -4.96
N SER A 122 9.15 8.77 -4.00
CA SER A 122 8.84 9.35 -2.70
C SER A 122 10.13 9.55 -1.85
N PRO A 123 10.18 10.57 -0.97
CA PRO A 123 11.32 10.76 -0.08
C PRO A 123 11.54 9.56 0.85
N VAL A 124 12.79 9.14 0.99
CA VAL A 124 13.18 8.08 1.92
C VAL A 124 13.54 8.69 3.27
N ILE A 125 12.86 8.23 4.33
CA ILE A 125 13.16 8.63 5.71
C ILE A 125 13.99 7.54 6.37
N PHE A 126 15.08 7.96 7.01
CA PHE A 126 16.00 7.07 7.73
C PHE A 126 15.85 7.19 9.24
N ALA A 127 16.03 6.06 9.93
CA ALA A 127 16.25 5.98 11.36
C ALA A 127 17.38 4.98 11.64
N ALA A 128 18.20 5.24 12.65
CA ALA A 128 19.27 4.36 13.08
C ALA A 128 19.11 4.00 14.56
N THR A 129 19.46 2.76 14.91
CA THR A 129 19.46 2.25 16.29
C THR A 129 20.72 1.42 16.54
N GLY A 130 21.13 1.24 17.80
CA GLY A 130 22.31 0.47 18.18
C GLY A 130 23.59 1.31 18.27
N SER A 131 24.70 0.82 17.73
CA SER A 131 26.04 1.45 17.83
C SER A 131 26.28 2.64 16.89
N CYS A 132 25.25 3.12 16.19
CA CYS A 132 25.33 4.27 15.28
C CYS A 132 24.43 5.41 15.74
N ALA A 133 24.85 6.64 15.49
CA ALA A 133 24.02 7.84 15.63
C ALA A 133 23.74 8.46 14.25
N LEU A 134 22.51 8.96 14.08
CA LEU A 134 22.06 9.66 12.89
C LEU A 134 21.86 11.14 13.22
N ALA A 135 22.59 12.02 12.53
CA ALA A 135 22.45 13.47 12.64
C ALA A 135 22.21 14.08 11.25
N GLY A 136 20.95 14.41 10.97
CA GLY A 136 20.52 14.73 9.59
C GLY A 136 20.76 13.52 8.67
N PRO A 137 21.42 13.69 7.51
CA PRO A 137 21.77 12.56 6.66
C PRO A 137 23.06 11.85 7.10
N ARG A 138 23.77 12.29 8.15
CA ARG A 138 25.08 11.73 8.50
C ARG A 138 24.94 10.62 9.54
N LEU A 139 25.37 9.42 9.18
CA LEU A 139 25.48 8.28 10.08
C LEU A 139 26.91 8.18 10.63
N SER A 140 27.05 8.09 11.94
CA SER A 140 28.34 7.98 12.63
C SER A 140 28.38 6.70 13.46
N ALA A 141 29.44 5.91 13.33
CA ALA A 141 29.68 4.74 14.18
C ALA A 141 30.31 5.18 15.51
N LEU A 142 29.58 5.00 16.62
CA LEU A 142 30.01 5.46 17.96
C LEU A 142 30.89 4.46 18.70
N GLY A 143 30.82 3.18 18.34
CA GLY A 143 31.57 2.11 19.00
C GLY A 143 31.44 0.80 18.22
N ALA A 144 32.10 -0.25 18.71
CA ALA A 144 31.99 -1.58 18.11
C ALA A 144 30.59 -2.18 18.34
N GLY A 145 30.10 -2.95 17.38
CA GLY A 145 28.79 -3.61 17.48
C GLY A 145 28.03 -3.63 16.15
N THR A 146 26.71 -3.70 16.23
CA THR A 146 25.82 -3.64 15.07
C THR A 146 24.82 -2.51 15.24
N CYS A 147 24.59 -1.77 14.17
CA CYS A 147 23.51 -0.80 14.11
C CYS A 147 22.51 -1.19 13.02
N ILE A 148 21.22 -0.91 13.25
CA ILE A 148 20.16 -1.20 12.27
C ILE A 148 19.68 0.13 11.69
N ILE A 149 19.83 0.26 10.37
CA ILE A 149 19.31 1.39 9.62
C ILE A 149 17.96 0.98 9.05
N THR A 150 16.91 1.69 9.44
CA THR A 150 15.58 1.55 8.86
C THR A 150 15.37 2.64 7.83
N ALA A 151 15.04 2.24 6.60
CA ALA A 151 14.63 3.15 5.54
C ALA A 151 13.14 2.96 5.27
N ARG A 152 12.38 4.06 5.13
CA ARG A 152 10.94 4.04 4.85
C ARG A 152 10.63 4.92 3.65
N ALA A 153 9.83 4.39 2.73
CA ALA A 153 9.25 5.10 1.60
C ALA A 153 7.72 5.02 1.69
N PHE A 154 7.03 6.09 1.35
CA PHE A 154 5.57 6.15 1.48
C PHE A 154 4.83 5.59 0.28
N GLY A 155 5.54 5.31 -0.82
CA GLY A 155 4.92 4.95 -2.09
C GLY A 155 4.26 6.15 -2.77
N GLY A 156 3.45 5.88 -3.79
CA GLY A 156 2.80 6.90 -4.61
C GLY A 156 2.27 6.32 -5.92
N ASP A 157 1.21 6.90 -6.48
CA ASP A 157 0.68 6.58 -7.83
C ASP A 157 0.45 5.10 -8.15
N GLY A 158 0.10 4.28 -7.16
CA GLY A 158 -0.09 2.83 -7.34
C GLY A 158 1.13 1.99 -6.99
N ILE A 159 2.12 2.60 -6.36
CA ILE A 159 3.20 1.92 -5.66
C ILE A 159 2.90 1.98 -4.15
N LEU A 160 2.92 0.83 -3.49
CA LEU A 160 2.63 0.69 -2.05
C LEU A 160 3.77 1.26 -1.20
N PRO A 161 3.54 1.69 0.06
CA PRO A 161 4.64 2.02 0.97
C PRO A 161 5.57 0.83 1.19
N ALA A 162 6.85 1.10 1.40
CA ALA A 162 7.86 0.10 1.71
C ALA A 162 8.74 0.49 2.90
N GLN A 163 9.31 -0.54 3.53
CA GLN A 163 10.30 -0.39 4.58
C GLN A 163 11.38 -1.45 4.39
N ALA A 164 12.64 -1.04 4.54
CA ALA A 164 13.80 -1.92 4.52
C ALA A 164 14.67 -1.71 5.76
N SER A 165 15.27 -2.80 6.24
CA SER A 165 16.19 -2.78 7.38
C SER A 165 17.55 -3.28 6.93
N TYR A 166 18.58 -2.47 7.17
CA TYR A 166 19.96 -2.76 6.79
C TYR A 166 20.81 -2.92 8.06
N PRO A 167 21.25 -4.13 8.40
CA PRO A 167 22.20 -4.33 9.49
C PRO A 167 23.58 -3.84 9.05
N VAL A 168 24.21 -2.96 9.83
CA VAL A 168 25.57 -2.46 9.60
C VAL A 168 26.46 -2.86 10.77
N THR A 169 27.53 -3.59 10.47
CA THR A 169 28.56 -3.91 11.45
C THR A 169 29.51 -2.73 11.62
N THR A 170 29.82 -2.42 12.87
CA THR A 170 30.74 -1.36 13.24
C THR A 170 31.95 -1.99 13.90
N ALA A 171 33.11 -1.85 13.26
CA ALA A 171 34.37 -2.47 13.68
C ALA A 171 35.54 -1.52 13.44
N ALA A 172 36.66 -1.75 14.13
CA ALA A 172 37.88 -0.99 13.88
C ALA A 172 38.40 -1.27 12.47
N VAL A 173 39.01 -0.27 11.82
CA VAL A 173 39.72 -0.48 10.55
C VAL A 173 40.93 -1.35 10.82
N THR A 174 40.89 -2.61 10.40
CA THR A 174 42.09 -3.46 10.36
C THR A 174 42.85 -3.14 9.06
N THR A 175 43.80 -2.21 9.11
CA THR A 175 44.78 -2.06 8.03
C THR A 175 45.72 -3.27 8.07
N SER A 176 45.66 -4.15 7.07
CA SER A 176 46.69 -5.18 6.88
C SER A 176 47.99 -4.50 6.44
N ARG A 177 49.07 -4.72 7.19
CA ARG A 177 50.41 -4.21 6.92
C ARG A 177 51.15 -5.08 5.92
#